data_AF-A0A946UDD6-F1
#
_entry.id   AF-A0A946UDD6-F1
#
_cell.length_a   1.000
_cell.length_b   1.000
_cell.length_c   1.000
_cell.angle_alpha   90.00
_cell.angle_beta   90.00
_cell.angle_gamma   90.00
#
_symmetry.space_group_name_H-M   'P 1'
#
loop_
_entity.id
_entity.type
_entity.pdbx_description
1 polymer ?
#
loop_
_entity_poly.entity_id
_entity_poly.type
_entity_poly.pdbx_seq_one_letter_code
_entity_poly.pdbx_strand_id
1 'polypeptide(L)' 'MSEAPDQRGWFPPYPFLWLVVSAVVIWLDWVTKQWVSASLELYRPVEVFSWLNITLAHNYGAAFSFLSDAGGWQRWFF' A
#
# COMPACT_ATOMS: atom_id res chain seq x y z
N MET A 1 24.84 35.17 25.15
CA MET A 1 23.56 34.65 24.64
C MET A 1 23.85 33.34 23.93
N SER A 2 23.53 32.20 24.56
CA SER A 2 23.60 30.88 23.93
C SER A 2 22.15 30.45 23.71
N GLU A 3 21.69 30.55 22.47
CA GLU A 3 20.40 30.00 22.09
C GLU A 3 20.57 28.47 21.99
N ALA A 4 19.87 27.73 22.85
CA ALA A 4 19.81 26.28 22.76
C ALA A 4 19.06 25.88 21.48
N PRO A 5 19.51 24.82 20.77
CA PRO A 5 18.86 24.37 19.55
C PRO A 5 17.41 23.93 19.83
N ASP A 6 16.49 24.34 18.95
CA ASP A 6 15.08 23.94 18.97
C ASP A 6 14.97 22.42 18.96
N GLN A 7 14.50 21.85 20.07
CA GLN A 7 14.26 20.42 20.22
C GLN A 7 12.89 19.98 19.67
N ARG A 8 12.35 20.67 18.67
CA ARG A 8 11.31 20.11 17.80
C ARG A 8 11.90 18.93 17.05
N GLY A 9 11.84 17.77 17.70
CA GLY A 9 12.06 16.48 17.06
C GLY A 9 11.19 16.39 15.81
N TRP A 10 11.70 15.72 14.79
CA TRP A 10 11.09 15.52 13.47
C TRP A 10 9.68 14.88 13.49
N PHE A 11 9.16 14.55 14.68
CA PHE A 11 7.88 13.89 14.89
C PHE A 11 6.79 14.90 15.26
N PRO A 12 5.67 14.94 14.52
CA PRO A 12 4.54 15.78 14.88
C PRO A 12 3.99 15.38 16.25
N PRO A 13 3.37 16.30 17.01
CA PRO A 13 2.97 16.09 18.41
C PRO A 13 1.83 15.07 18.61
N TYR A 14 1.40 14.37 17.54
CA TYR A 14 0.28 13.42 17.52
C TYR A 14 0.66 12.07 16.89
N PRO A 15 1.67 11.35 17.42
CA PRO A 15 2.07 10.04 16.89
C PRO A 15 0.91 9.03 16.87
N PHE A 16 0.00 9.10 17.85
CA PHE A 16 -1.16 8.21 17.92
C PHE A 16 -2.19 8.48 16.80
N LEU A 17 -2.37 9.73 16.38
CA LEU A 17 -3.26 10.05 15.27
C LEU A 17 -2.79 9.36 13.98
N TRP A 18 -1.49 9.33 13.73
CA TRP A 18 -0.92 8.65 12.57
C TRP A 18 -1.07 7.12 12.63
N LEU A 19 -1.07 6.53 13.82
CA LEU A 19 -1.40 5.11 14.00
C LEU A 19 -2.87 4.83 13.66
N VAL A 20 -3.78 5.69 14.11
CA VAL A 20 -5.21 5.58 13.77
C VAL A 20 -5.42 5.72 12.25
N VAL A 21 -4.79 6.71 11.62
CA VAL A 21 -4.85 6.89 10.16
C VAL A 21 -4.33 5.65 9.44
N SER A 22 -3.18 5.10 9.87
CA SER A 22 -2.62 3.87 9.29
C SER A 22 -3.57 2.68 9.43
N ALA A 23 -4.18 2.51 10.62
CA ALA A 23 -5.14 1.43 10.86
C ALA A 23 -6.38 1.55 9.95
N VAL A 24 -6.90 2.77 9.77
CA VAL A 24 -8.02 3.04 8.86
C VAL A 24 -7.63 2.72 7.41
N VAL A 25 -6.44 3.13 6.97
CA VAL A 25 -5.96 2.84 5.60
C VAL A 25 -5.86 1.33 5.37
N ILE A 26 -5.27 0.57 6.31
CA ILE A 26 -5.16 -0.89 6.22
C ILE A 26 -6.55 -1.53 6.17
N TRP A 27 -7.48 -1.07 7.02
CA TRP A 27 -8.83 -1.61 7.05
C TRP A 27 -9.58 -1.33 5.74
N LEU A 28 -9.49 -0.11 5.21
CA LEU A 28 -10.10 0.26 3.94
C LEU A 28 -9.52 -0.53 2.76
N ASP A 29 -8.20 -0.69 2.71
CA ASP A 29 -7.52 -1.51 1.70
C ASP A 29 -8.02 -2.97 1.72
N TRP A 30 -8.12 -3.57 2.90
CA TRP A 30 -8.63 -4.93 3.04
C TRP A 30 -10.08 -5.04 2.56
N VAL A 31 -10.98 -4.16 3.01
CA VAL A 31 -12.40 -4.17 2.62
C VAL A 31 -12.55 -3.98 1.11
N THR A 32 -11.85 -3.01 0.52
CA THR A 32 -11.95 -2.76 -0.92
C THR A 32 -11.42 -3.91 -1.76
N LYS A 33 -10.34 -4.59 -1.35
CA LYS A 33 -9.86 -5.81 -2.02
C LYS A 33 -10.92 -6.92 -1.99
N GLN A 34 -11.52 -7.18 -0.83
CA GLN A 34 -12.58 -8.19 -0.73
C GLN A 34 -13.78 -7.85 -1.63
N TRP A 35 -14.18 -6.58 -1.63
CA TRP A 35 -15.29 -6.13 -2.47
C TRP A 35 -15.01 -6.29 -3.96
N VAL A 36 -13.81 -5.89 -4.42
CA VAL A 36 -13.38 -6.05 -5.82
C VAL A 36 -13.27 -7.52 -6.21
N SER A 37 -12.70 -8.38 -5.36
CA SER A 37 -12.62 -9.82 -5.62
C SER A 37 -13.98 -10.51 -5.72
N ALA A 38 -14.99 -10.00 -5.03
CA ALA A 38 -16.35 -10.54 -5.07
C ALA A 38 -17.19 -9.99 -6.24
N SER A 39 -16.82 -8.85 -6.82
CA SER A 39 -17.67 -8.10 -7.77
C SER A 39 -17.12 -8.04 -9.20
N LEU A 40 -15.81 -8.16 -9.39
CA LEU A 40 -15.17 -8.05 -10.70
C LEU A 40 -14.70 -9.39 -11.24
N GLU A 41 -14.74 -9.52 -12.57
CA GLU A 41 -14.12 -10.62 -13.28
C GLU A 41 -12.61 -10.37 -13.45
N LEU A 42 -11.81 -11.42 -13.30
CA LEU A 42 -10.36 -11.33 -13.41
C LEU A 42 -9.93 -10.80 -14.79
N TYR A 43 -9.11 -9.76 -14.80
CA TYR A 43 -8.58 -9.06 -15.99
C TYR A 43 -9.63 -8.39 -16.89
N ARG A 44 -10.88 -8.27 -16.44
CA ARG A 44 -11.90 -7.48 -17.15
C ARG A 44 -11.91 -6.04 -16.64
N PRO A 45 -11.61 -5.03 -17.47
CA PRO A 45 -11.66 -3.63 -17.05
C PRO A 45 -13.11 -3.16 -16.88
N VAL A 46 -13.36 -2.40 -15.81
CA VAL A 46 -14.58 -1.62 -15.62
C VAL A 46 -14.22 -0.14 -15.69
N GLU A 47 -14.77 0.55 -16.68
CA GLU A 47 -14.57 1.99 -16.85
C GLU A 47 -15.32 2.76 -15.77
N VAL A 48 -14.61 3.64 -15.07
CA VAL A 48 -15.18 4.58 -14.08
C VAL A 48 -15.16 5.99 -14.64
N PHE A 49 -14.08 6.37 -15.31
CA PHE A 49 -13.93 7.61 -16.06
C PHE A 49 -13.22 7.31 -17.38
N SER A 50 -13.27 8.25 -18.33
CA SER A 50 -12.65 8.10 -19.66
C SER A 50 -11.13 7.84 -19.64
N TRP A 51 -10.47 8.09 -18.52
CA TRP A 51 -9.04 7.87 -18.30
C TRP A 51 -8.73 6.88 -17.16
N LEU A 52 -9.76 6.30 -16.51
CA LEU A 52 -9.59 5.40 -15.36
C LEU A 52 -10.48 4.17 -15.46
N ASN A 53 -9.83 3.00 -15.49
CA ASN A 53 -10.47 1.70 -15.33
C ASN A 53 -10.10 1.09 -13.98
N ILE A 54 -11.04 0.39 -13.37
CA ILE A 54 -10.79 -0.53 -12.25
C ILE A 54 -10.77 -1.95 -12.82
N THR A 55 -9.69 -2.69 -12.55
CA THR A 55 -9.50 -4.06 -13.02
C THR A 55 -9.06 -4.94 -11.86
N LEU A 56 -9.71 -6.09 -11.67
CA LEU A 56 -9.21 -7.11 -10.76
C LEU A 56 -8.00 -7.81 -11.39
N ALA A 57 -6.85 -7.72 -10.72
CA ALA A 57 -5.62 -8.39 -11.11
C ALA A 57 -4.91 -8.95 -9.87
N HIS A 58 -4.48 -10.20 -9.94
CA HIS A 58 -3.67 -10.82 -8.89
C HIS A 58 -2.19 -10.68 -9.26
N ASN A 59 -1.45 -9.85 -8.52
CA ASN A 59 -0.02 -9.65 -8.76
C ASN A 59 0.82 -10.55 -7.84
N TYR A 60 1.40 -11.61 -8.41
CA TYR A 60 2.31 -12.53 -7.72
C TYR A 60 3.77 -12.06 -7.74
N GLY A 61 4.03 -10.77 -7.95
CA GLY A 61 5.38 -10.21 -8.03
C GLY A 61 6.02 -10.32 -9.42
N ALA A 62 5.25 -10.28 -10.50
CA ALA A 62 5.75 -10.49 -11.87
C ALA A 62 6.87 -9.50 -12.26
N ALA A 63 6.80 -8.26 -11.76
CA ALA A 63 7.82 -7.23 -12.01
C ALA A 63 9.20 -7.59 -11.44
N PHE A 64 9.27 -8.47 -10.45
CA PHE A 64 10.50 -8.92 -9.79
C PHE A 64 10.86 -10.36 -10.13
N SER A 65 10.22 -10.96 -11.14
CA SER A 65 10.52 -12.33 -11.56
C SER A 65 11.96 -12.51 -12.01
N PHE A 66 12.63 -11.47 -12.54
CA PHE A 66 14.06 -11.49 -12.85
C PHE A 66 14.96 -11.74 -11.62
N LEU A 67 14.42 -11.53 -10.42
CA LEU A 67 15.10 -11.77 -9.16
C LEU A 67 14.76 -13.14 -8.58
N SER A 68 13.89 -13.95 -9.18
CA SER A 68 13.54 -15.28 -8.65
C SER A 68 14.75 -16.21 -8.54
N ASP A 69 15.70 -16.06 -9.46
CA ASP A 69 16.92 -16.87 -9.48
C ASP A 69 18.05 -16.28 -8.60
N ALA A 70 17.85 -15.07 -8.06
CA ALA A 70 18.84 -14.38 -7.23
C ALA A 70 18.95 -14.91 -5.79
N GLY A 71 18.29 -16.03 -5.47
CA GLY A 71 18.48 -16.86 -4.27
C GLY A 71 17.89 -16.33 -2.95
N GLY A 72 17.11 -17.17 -2.25
CA GLY A 72 16.82 -17.13 -0.81
C GLY A 72 16.03 -15.96 -0.19
N TRP A 73 16.28 -14.72 -0.62
CA TRP A 73 15.70 -13.52 -0.01
C TRP A 73 14.25 -13.27 -0.42
N GLN A 74 13.78 -13.92 -1.48
CA GLN A 74 12.40 -13.85 -1.95
C GLN A 74 11.41 -14.28 -0.87
N ARG A 75 11.79 -15.19 0.04
CA ARG A 75 10.95 -15.65 1.17
C ARG A 75 10.58 -14.56 2.18
N TRP A 76 11.32 -13.44 2.22
CA TRP A 76 11.13 -12.38 3.20
C TRP A 76 10.53 -11.10 2.60
N PHE A 77 10.56 -10.95 1.27
CA PHE A 77 10.11 -9.74 0.56
C PHE A 77 8.92 -9.96 -0.37
N PHE A 78 8.54 -11.22 -0.65
CA PHE A 78 7.36 -11.58 -1.45
C PHE A 78 6.51 -12.62 -0.74
#